data_AF-A0A382JZJ2-F1
#
_entry.id   AF-A0A382JZJ2-F1
#
_cell.length_a   1.000
_cell.length_b   1.000
_cell.length_c   1.000
_cell.angle_alpha   90.00
_cell.angle_beta   90.00
_cell.angle_gamma   90.00
#
_symmetry.space_group_name_H-M   'P 1'
#
loop_
_entity.id
_entity.type
_entity.pdbx_description
1 polymer ?
#
loop_
_entity_poly.entity_id
_entity_poly.type
_entity_poly.pdbx_seq_one_letter_code
_entity_poly.pdbx_strand_id
1 'polypeptide(L)'
;MHKLRQIFAFVAPYLKPYWGRIVAGVFFGILFGASNGLVLWATKTMLDRLVPPDAATAKTAPPEGDLPANWFTDTAASIQDNILNTLDPWLPKMGAPLETEQIIGGLLVFPLLVGLRGSSKFLGAYCLAWASERVINDLRVTVFNNLSRLSIPFFNRATTGDLITRINGDALLLQTCLASGVGILVSEPVAIISIFTGLCLIDWELTLGMLVLFPICVIPIVYFGKKARKATGKRVAANIDQSSLAVEMFSGMRVIKAFG
;
A
#
# COMPACT_ATOMS: atom_id res chain seq x y z
N MET A 1 5.32 9.99 18.68
CA MET A 1 4.97 8.56 18.87
C MET A 1 4.01 8.33 20.05
N HIS A 2 4.10 9.07 21.16
CA HIS A 2 3.23 8.88 22.34
C HIS A 2 1.71 8.96 22.05
N LYS A 3 1.27 9.92 21.23
CA LYS A 3 -0.16 10.08 20.87
C LYS A 3 -0.73 8.92 20.03
N LEU A 4 0.08 8.32 19.16
CA LEU A 4 -0.35 7.16 18.36
C LEU A 4 -0.64 5.95 19.24
N ARG A 5 0.20 5.70 20.26
CA ARG A 5 0.04 4.57 21.16
C ARG A 5 -1.26 4.65 21.99
N GLN A 6 -1.65 5.86 22.39
CA GLN A 6 -2.94 6.10 23.07
C GLN A 6 -4.14 5.84 22.15
N ILE A 7 -4.07 6.27 20.88
CA ILE A 7 -5.14 6.03 19.90
C ILE A 7 -5.30 4.52 19.67
N PHE A 8 -4.21 3.80 19.46
CA PHE A 8 -4.26 2.34 19.29
C PHE A 8 -4.77 1.63 20.55
N ALA A 9 -4.36 2.06 21.74
CA ALA A 9 -4.86 1.49 22.99
C ALA A 9 -6.38 1.71 23.18
N PHE A 10 -6.90 2.86 22.73
CA PHE A 10 -8.34 3.16 22.76
C PHE A 10 -9.14 2.32 21.76
N VAL A 11 -8.61 2.06 20.55
CA VAL A 11 -9.30 1.31 19.50
C VAL A 11 -9.15 -0.22 19.66
N ALA A 12 -8.07 -0.68 20.30
CA ALA A 12 -7.78 -2.10 20.56
C ALA A 12 -8.97 -2.93 21.11
N PRO A 13 -9.73 -2.49 22.14
CA PRO A 13 -10.87 -3.27 22.64
C PRO A 13 -11.97 -3.47 21.59
N TYR A 14 -12.19 -2.50 20.70
CA TYR A 14 -13.19 -2.60 19.63
C TYR A 14 -12.73 -3.49 18.47
N LEU A 15 -11.41 -3.68 18.30
CA LEU A 15 -10.84 -4.57 17.27
C LEU A 15 -10.89 -6.04 17.67
N LYS A 16 -10.86 -6.34 18.97
CA LYS A 16 -10.76 -7.71 19.52
C LYS A 16 -11.83 -8.68 18.98
N PRO A 17 -13.11 -8.32 18.85
CA PRO A 17 -14.14 -9.22 18.30
C PRO A 17 -13.92 -9.57 16.82
N TYR A 18 -13.22 -8.71 16.08
CA TYR A 18 -13.05 -8.82 14.62
C TYR A 18 -11.64 -9.24 14.20
N TRP A 19 -10.80 -9.64 15.16
CA TRP A 19 -9.39 -9.96 14.94
C TRP A 19 -9.17 -11.00 13.85
N GLY A 20 -10.01 -12.04 13.79
CA GLY A 20 -9.88 -13.10 12.77
C GLY A 20 -9.94 -12.55 11.34
N ARG A 21 -10.85 -11.60 11.06
CA ARG A 21 -10.97 -10.99 9.73
C ARG A 21 -9.86 -9.98 9.45
N ILE A 22 -9.38 -9.27 10.47
CA ILE A 22 -8.25 -8.36 10.31
C ILE A 22 -6.99 -9.15 9.99
N VAL A 23 -6.72 -10.24 10.70
CA VAL A 23 -5.59 -11.14 10.42
C VAL A 23 -5.71 -11.75 9.02
N ALA A 24 -6.91 -12.18 8.61
CA ALA A 24 -7.13 -12.64 7.25
C ALA A 24 -6.84 -11.54 6.21
N GLY A 25 -7.31 -10.32 6.46
CA GLY A 25 -7.05 -9.18 5.59
C GLY A 25 -5.56 -8.85 5.47
N VAL A 26 -4.84 -8.89 6.59
CA VAL A 26 -3.38 -8.71 6.66
C VAL A 26 -2.65 -9.84 5.92
N PHE A 27 -3.06 -11.09 6.11
CA PHE A 27 -2.49 -12.25 5.41
C PHE A 27 -2.63 -12.11 3.89
N PHE A 28 -3.83 -11.77 3.41
CA PHE A 28 -4.05 -11.52 1.97
C PHE A 28 -3.28 -10.29 1.47
N GLY A 29 -3.07 -9.28 2.31
CA GLY A 29 -2.21 -8.13 2.02
C GLY A 29 -0.74 -8.54 1.85
N ILE A 30 -0.22 -9.43 2.71
CA ILE A 30 1.13 -10.00 2.59
C ILE A 30 1.24 -10.83 1.32
N LEU A 31 0.26 -11.69 1.05
CA LEU A 31 0.21 -12.52 -0.17
C LEU A 31 0.19 -11.66 -1.43
N PHE A 32 -0.60 -10.58 -1.44
CA PHE A 32 -0.58 -9.58 -2.51
C PHE A 32 0.78 -8.90 -2.63
N GLY A 33 1.41 -8.51 -1.52
CA GLY A 33 2.76 -7.93 -1.51
C GLY A 33 3.80 -8.86 -2.13
N ALA A 34 3.81 -10.13 -1.71
CA ALA A 34 4.71 -11.16 -2.22
C ALA A 34 4.49 -11.44 -3.72
N SER A 35 3.23 -11.37 -4.18
CA SER A 35 2.91 -11.56 -5.60
C SER A 35 3.56 -10.53 -6.53
N ASN A 36 3.97 -9.35 -6.05
CA ASN A 36 4.65 -8.35 -6.89
C ASN A 36 5.99 -8.85 -7.41
N GLY A 37 6.80 -9.51 -6.56
CA GLY A 37 8.07 -10.10 -6.99
C GLY A 37 7.87 -11.24 -8.00
N LEU A 38 6.83 -12.06 -7.80
CA LEU A 38 6.42 -13.12 -8.72
C LEU A 38 6.06 -12.58 -10.11
N VAL A 39 5.34 -11.45 -10.19
CA VAL A 39 5.03 -10.81 -11.49
C VAL A 39 6.30 -10.34 -12.19
N LEU A 40 7.20 -9.68 -11.47
CA LEU A 40 8.48 -9.21 -12.03
C LEU A 40 9.26 -10.38 -12.65
N TRP A 41 9.35 -11.48 -11.91
CA TRP A 41 10.02 -12.68 -12.36
C TRP A 41 9.31 -13.33 -13.56
N ALA A 42 7.97 -13.43 -13.54
CA ALA A 42 7.19 -13.94 -14.67
C ALA A 42 7.41 -13.09 -15.94
N THR A 43 7.49 -11.76 -15.81
CA THR A 43 7.79 -10.87 -16.92
C THR A 43 9.19 -11.12 -17.49
N LYS A 44 10.21 -11.27 -16.63
CA LYS A 44 11.58 -11.57 -17.03
C LYS A 44 11.67 -12.90 -17.79
N THR A 45 11.08 -13.96 -17.24
CA THR A 45 11.04 -15.29 -17.85
C THR A 45 10.32 -15.29 -19.21
N MET A 46 9.28 -14.47 -19.37
CA MET A 46 8.62 -14.29 -20.67
C MET A 46 9.51 -13.55 -21.67
N LEU A 47 10.14 -12.45 -21.25
CA LEU A 47 11.00 -11.65 -22.11
C LEU A 47 12.18 -12.48 -22.64
N ASP A 48 12.86 -13.22 -21.76
CA ASP A 48 13.99 -14.08 -22.12
C ASP A 48 13.60 -15.19 -23.10
N ARG A 49 12.33 -15.61 -23.09
CA ARG A 49 11.79 -16.63 -24.01
C ARG A 49 11.24 -16.07 -25.32
N LEU A 50 10.93 -14.77 -25.37
CA LEU A 50 10.43 -14.07 -26.57
C LEU A 50 11.58 -13.53 -27.45
N VAL A 51 12.79 -13.38 -26.89
CA VAL A 51 13.96 -12.87 -27.61
C VAL A 51 14.71 -14.03 -28.28
N PRO A 52 14.91 -14.01 -29.61
CA PRO A 52 15.68 -15.04 -30.32
C PRO A 52 17.15 -15.08 -29.85
N PRO A 53 17.76 -16.27 -29.73
CA PRO A 53 19.17 -16.41 -29.32
C PRO A 53 20.13 -15.61 -30.21
N ASP A 54 19.82 -15.45 -31.50
CA ASP A 54 20.66 -14.73 -32.47
C ASP A 54 20.65 -13.19 -32.30
N ALA A 55 19.64 -12.63 -31.62
CA ALA A 55 19.54 -11.19 -31.38
C ALA A 55 20.35 -10.74 -30.13
N ALA A 56 20.52 -11.63 -29.15
CA ALA A 56 21.28 -11.36 -27.92
C ALA A 56 22.80 -11.34 -28.16
N THR A 57 23.29 -12.07 -29.18
CA THR A 57 24.70 -12.07 -29.57
C THR A 57 25.15 -10.82 -30.33
N ALA A 58 24.23 -9.96 -30.78
CA ALA A 58 24.55 -8.95 -31.80
C ALA A 58 24.74 -7.51 -31.30
N LYS A 59 24.44 -7.15 -30.04
CA LYS A 59 24.76 -5.80 -29.54
C LYS A 59 24.84 -5.68 -28.00
N THR A 60 26.06 -5.35 -27.57
CA THR A 60 26.48 -4.59 -26.36
C THR A 60 26.58 -5.26 -24.99
N ALA A 61 27.76 -5.80 -24.65
CA ALA A 61 28.61 -5.51 -23.47
C ALA A 61 29.83 -6.49 -23.41
N PRO A 62 30.94 -6.20 -22.71
CA PRO A 62 32.30 -6.77 -22.93
C PRO A 62 32.39 -8.29 -22.75
N PRO A 63 33.48 -8.96 -23.20
CA PRO A 63 33.70 -10.38 -22.89
C PRO A 63 33.53 -10.55 -21.39
N GLU A 64 32.89 -11.66 -21.00
CA GLU A 64 32.85 -12.21 -19.66
C GLU A 64 34.23 -12.06 -19.00
N GLY A 65 34.48 -10.90 -18.42
CA GLY A 65 35.67 -10.60 -17.68
C GLY A 65 35.33 -11.03 -16.28
N ASP A 66 35.60 -12.30 -15.99
CA ASP A 66 35.77 -12.91 -14.67
C ASP A 66 35.46 -11.95 -13.51
N LEU A 67 34.18 -11.66 -13.30
CA LEU A 67 33.74 -11.19 -11.99
C LEU A 67 33.91 -12.42 -11.10
N PRO A 68 34.65 -12.34 -9.97
CA PRO A 68 34.99 -13.51 -9.19
C PRO A 68 33.72 -14.27 -8.85
N ALA A 69 33.76 -15.61 -9.00
CA ALA A 69 32.68 -16.49 -8.59
C ALA A 69 32.36 -16.20 -7.12
N ASN A 70 31.27 -15.47 -6.91
CA ASN A 70 30.84 -15.04 -5.59
C ASN A 70 29.77 -16.02 -5.15
N TRP A 71 29.80 -16.45 -3.89
CA TRP A 71 28.76 -17.34 -3.34
C TRP A 71 27.32 -16.83 -3.62
N PHE A 72 27.15 -15.51 -3.74
CA PHE A 72 25.86 -14.88 -4.06
C PHE A 72 25.43 -15.10 -5.52
N THR A 73 26.33 -14.98 -6.50
CA THR A 73 26.02 -15.23 -7.91
C THR A 73 25.71 -16.70 -8.15
N ASP A 74 26.44 -17.60 -7.49
CA ASP A 74 26.22 -19.05 -7.58
C ASP A 74 24.91 -19.46 -6.90
N THR A 75 24.57 -18.86 -5.75
CA THR A 75 23.30 -19.11 -5.06
C THR A 75 22.11 -18.54 -5.84
N ALA A 76 22.23 -17.33 -6.40
CA ALA A 76 21.19 -16.73 -7.22
C ALA A 76 20.95 -17.55 -8.50
N ALA A 77 22.02 -17.98 -9.17
CA ALA A 77 21.95 -18.87 -10.32
C ALA A 77 21.31 -20.22 -9.96
N SER A 78 21.69 -20.84 -8.84
CA SER A 78 21.09 -22.10 -8.38
C SER A 78 19.60 -21.96 -8.04
N ILE A 79 19.18 -20.85 -7.41
CA ILE A 79 17.76 -20.57 -7.14
C ILE A 79 17.01 -20.39 -8.47
N GLN A 80 17.58 -19.64 -9.40
CA GLN A 80 16.98 -19.40 -10.71
C GLN A 80 16.86 -20.71 -11.50
N ASP A 81 17.90 -21.54 -11.53
CA ASP A 81 17.92 -22.83 -12.22
C ASP A 81 16.94 -23.84 -11.60
N ASN A 82 16.86 -23.93 -10.27
CA ASN A 82 15.88 -24.79 -9.60
C ASN A 82 14.44 -24.37 -9.94
N ILE A 83 14.18 -23.06 -9.98
CA ILE A 83 12.87 -22.52 -10.32
C ILE A 83 12.56 -22.76 -11.82
N LEU A 84 13.52 -22.51 -12.71
CA LEU A 84 13.37 -22.76 -14.14
C LEU A 84 13.18 -24.25 -14.44
N ASN A 85 13.87 -25.15 -13.76
CA ASN A 85 13.69 -26.60 -13.88
C ASN A 85 12.29 -27.05 -13.39
N THR A 86 11.73 -26.40 -12.37
CA THR A 86 10.34 -26.67 -11.97
C THR A 86 9.29 -26.11 -12.93
N LEU A 87 9.64 -25.08 -13.72
CA LEU A 87 8.74 -24.41 -14.64
C LEU A 87 8.92 -24.84 -16.11
N ASP A 88 10.04 -25.49 -16.44
CA ASP A 88 10.35 -26.04 -17.75
C ASP A 88 9.34 -27.07 -18.27
N PRO A 89 8.68 -27.89 -17.43
CA PRO A 89 7.59 -28.75 -17.90
C PRO A 89 6.32 -27.96 -18.27
N TRP A 90 6.16 -26.74 -17.73
CA TRP A 90 4.92 -25.94 -17.83
C TRP A 90 5.03 -24.73 -18.75
N LEU A 91 6.20 -24.45 -19.32
CA LEU A 91 6.45 -23.20 -20.03
C LEU A 91 7.13 -23.47 -21.38
N PRO A 92 6.61 -22.94 -22.51
CA PRO A 92 7.14 -23.21 -23.84
C PRO A 92 8.49 -22.52 -24.06
N LYS A 93 9.42 -23.22 -24.70
CA LYS A 93 10.71 -22.67 -25.16
C LYS A 93 10.61 -22.38 -26.67
N MET A 94 10.96 -21.18 -27.10
CA MET A 94 10.93 -20.82 -28.52
C MET A 94 12.01 -21.61 -29.28
N GLY A 95 11.60 -22.45 -30.25
CA GLY A 95 12.50 -23.27 -31.06
C GLY A 95 12.46 -24.78 -30.80
N ALA A 96 11.76 -25.26 -29.77
CA ALA A 96 11.44 -26.69 -29.58
C ALA A 96 10.05 -27.01 -30.18
N PRO A 97 9.77 -28.26 -30.61
CA PRO A 97 8.43 -28.63 -31.05
C PRO A 97 7.42 -28.37 -29.92
N LEU A 98 6.38 -27.60 -30.23
CA LEU A 98 5.35 -27.19 -29.28
C LEU A 98 4.54 -28.41 -28.83
N GLU A 99 4.86 -28.95 -27.66
CA GLU A 99 3.98 -29.91 -26.99
C GLU A 99 2.78 -29.18 -26.40
N THR A 100 1.58 -29.77 -26.51
CA THR A 100 0.29 -29.21 -26.07
C THR A 100 0.32 -28.77 -24.59
N GLU A 101 1.10 -29.46 -23.75
CA GLU A 101 1.34 -29.17 -22.34
C GLU A 101 1.98 -27.77 -22.13
N GLN A 102 2.91 -27.37 -22.99
CA GLN A 102 3.61 -26.08 -22.88
C GLN A 102 2.73 -24.91 -23.34
N ILE A 103 1.86 -25.11 -24.33
CA ILE A 103 0.88 -24.09 -24.76
C ILE A 103 -0.16 -23.85 -23.65
N ILE A 104 -0.65 -24.93 -23.03
CA ILE A 104 -1.64 -24.86 -21.95
C ILE A 104 -1.02 -24.20 -20.70
N GLY A 105 0.19 -24.59 -20.32
CA GLY A 105 0.89 -24.00 -19.17
C GLY A 105 1.22 -22.52 -19.38
N GLY A 106 1.74 -22.13 -20.56
CA GLY A 106 1.97 -20.72 -20.90
C GLY A 106 0.69 -19.87 -20.89
N LEU A 107 -0.42 -20.42 -21.38
CA LEU A 107 -1.72 -19.73 -21.43
C LEU A 107 -2.41 -19.64 -20.07
N LEU A 108 -2.26 -20.62 -19.17
CA LEU A 108 -2.94 -20.66 -17.87
C LEU A 108 -2.14 -20.07 -16.72
N VAL A 109 -0.82 -20.21 -16.69
CA VAL A 109 0.02 -19.78 -15.55
C VAL A 109 -0.06 -18.28 -15.33
N PHE A 110 -0.03 -17.47 -16.39
CA PHE A 110 -0.06 -16.01 -16.27
C PHE A 110 -1.42 -15.46 -15.82
N PRO A 111 -2.56 -15.84 -16.44
CA PRO A 111 -3.88 -15.47 -15.93
C PRO A 111 -4.14 -15.98 -14.50
N LEU A 112 -3.65 -17.18 -14.14
CA LEU A 112 -3.78 -17.71 -12.79
C LEU A 112 -3.00 -16.87 -11.78
N LEU A 113 -1.78 -16.45 -12.09
CA LEU A 113 -0.95 -15.61 -11.23
C LEU A 113 -1.56 -14.22 -11.06
N VAL A 114 -2.00 -13.58 -12.15
CA VAL A 114 -2.69 -12.28 -12.11
C VAL A 114 -4.03 -12.40 -11.38
N GLY A 115 -4.76 -13.50 -11.60
CA GLY A 115 -5.99 -13.84 -10.90
C GLY A 115 -5.78 -13.96 -9.39
N LEU A 116 -4.81 -14.78 -8.95
CA LEU A 116 -4.44 -14.95 -7.55
C LEU A 116 -4.04 -13.62 -6.90
N ARG A 117 -3.25 -12.81 -7.59
CA ARG A 117 -2.87 -11.46 -7.16
C ARG A 117 -4.09 -10.56 -6.98
N GLY A 118 -4.98 -10.51 -7.98
CA GLY A 118 -6.20 -9.71 -7.95
C GLY A 118 -7.14 -10.15 -6.83
N SER A 119 -7.36 -11.45 -6.69
CA SER A 119 -8.16 -12.05 -5.63
C SER A 119 -7.58 -11.74 -4.25
N SER A 120 -6.27 -11.87 -4.06
CA SER A 120 -5.61 -11.53 -2.78
C SER A 120 -5.81 -10.06 -2.43
N LYS A 121 -5.64 -9.14 -3.39
CA LYS A 121 -5.90 -7.71 -3.17
C LYS A 121 -7.36 -7.45 -2.77
N PHE A 122 -8.30 -8.05 -3.48
CA PHE A 122 -9.72 -7.89 -3.23
C PHE A 122 -10.14 -8.46 -1.88
N LEU A 123 -9.76 -9.70 -1.56
CA LEU A 123 -10.08 -10.34 -0.28
C LEU A 123 -9.46 -9.57 0.89
N GLY A 124 -8.21 -9.13 0.75
CA GLY A 124 -7.54 -8.31 1.75
C GLY A 124 -8.29 -7.01 2.04
N ALA A 125 -8.63 -6.26 0.99
CA ALA A 125 -9.38 -5.01 1.09
C ALA A 125 -10.80 -5.24 1.64
N TYR A 126 -11.49 -6.28 1.21
CA TYR A 126 -12.84 -6.61 1.65
C TYR A 126 -12.88 -6.97 3.15
N CYS A 127 -11.97 -7.83 3.60
CA CYS A 127 -11.88 -8.22 5.01
C CYS A 127 -11.61 -7.02 5.92
N LEU A 128 -10.69 -6.14 5.54
CA LEU A 128 -10.36 -4.93 6.30
C LEU A 128 -11.49 -3.90 6.27
N ALA A 129 -12.12 -3.67 5.10
CA ALA A 129 -13.25 -2.76 4.97
C ALA A 129 -14.43 -3.21 5.84
N TRP A 130 -14.79 -4.50 5.77
CA TRP A 130 -15.87 -5.06 6.57
C TRP A 130 -15.58 -4.94 8.08
N ALA A 131 -14.36 -5.26 8.50
CA ALA A 131 -13.96 -5.13 9.90
C ALA A 131 -14.01 -3.67 10.36
N SER A 132 -13.55 -2.73 9.53
CA SER A 132 -13.56 -1.30 9.85
C SER A 132 -14.98 -0.74 10.06
N GLU A 133 -15.94 -1.16 9.25
CA GLU A 133 -17.34 -0.74 9.35
C GLU A 133 -17.98 -1.25 10.66
N ARG A 134 -17.68 -2.49 11.04
CA ARG A 134 -18.19 -3.06 12.29
C ARG A 134 -17.57 -2.41 13.52
N VAL A 135 -16.25 -2.23 13.51
CA VAL A 135 -15.54 -1.53 14.59
C VAL A 135 -16.08 -0.11 14.76
N ILE A 136 -16.33 0.62 13.67
CA ILE A 136 -16.83 1.99 13.77
C ILE A 136 -18.30 2.05 14.20
N ASN A 137 -19.12 1.09 13.78
CA ASN A 137 -20.49 0.96 14.27
C ASN A 137 -20.51 0.77 15.80
N ASP A 138 -19.70 -0.13 16.33
CA ASP A 138 -19.63 -0.39 17.78
C ASP A 138 -19.11 0.82 18.55
N LEU A 139 -18.14 1.53 17.97
CA LEU A 139 -17.65 2.78 18.53
C LEU A 139 -18.75 3.84 18.60
N ARG A 140 -19.51 4.04 17.51
CA ARG A 140 -20.62 4.99 17.45
C ARG A 140 -21.72 4.64 18.46
N VAL A 141 -22.09 3.37 18.57
CA VAL A 141 -23.08 2.88 19.56
C VAL A 141 -22.59 3.17 20.99
N THR A 142 -21.32 2.89 21.27
CA THR A 142 -20.75 3.14 22.61
C THR A 142 -20.71 4.63 22.95
N VAL A 143 -20.30 5.46 21.99
CA VAL A 143 -20.29 6.92 22.15
C VAL A 143 -21.71 7.45 22.37
N PHE A 144 -22.70 6.97 21.61
CA PHE A 144 -24.10 7.39 21.76
C PHE A 144 -24.68 7.00 23.12
N ASN A 145 -24.42 5.76 23.58
CA ASN A 145 -24.83 5.29 24.90
C ASN A 145 -24.22 6.13 26.03
N ASN A 146 -22.95 6.52 25.89
CA ASN A 146 -22.29 7.39 26.86
C ASN A 146 -22.86 8.81 26.83
N LEU A 147 -23.08 9.40 25.65
CA LEU A 147 -23.71 10.72 25.49
C LEU A 147 -25.08 10.77 26.17
N SER A 148 -25.88 9.72 26.04
CA SER A 148 -27.23 9.65 26.61
C SER A 148 -27.25 9.65 28.14
N ARG A 149 -26.13 9.33 28.79
CA ARG A 149 -25.97 9.29 30.26
C ARG A 149 -25.31 10.54 30.85
N LEU A 150 -24.85 11.46 30.00
CA LEU A 150 -24.19 12.68 30.45
C LEU A 150 -25.18 13.71 31.00
N SER A 151 -24.74 14.46 32.01
CA SER A 151 -25.55 15.47 32.69
C SER A 151 -25.78 16.72 31.81
N ILE A 152 -26.91 17.42 31.99
CA ILE A 152 -27.24 18.68 31.30
C ILE A 152 -26.11 19.74 31.30
N PRO A 153 -25.33 19.94 32.39
CA PRO A 153 -24.19 20.87 32.38
C PRO A 153 -23.12 20.59 31.32
N PHE A 154 -22.99 19.35 30.85
CA PHE A 154 -22.10 19.01 29.73
C PHE A 154 -22.64 19.56 28.41
N PHE A 155 -23.94 19.39 28.15
CA PHE A 155 -24.61 19.89 26.95
C PHE A 155 -24.72 21.41 26.91
N ASN A 156 -24.65 22.09 28.06
CA ASN A 156 -24.53 23.55 28.10
C ASN A 156 -23.14 24.07 27.70
N ARG A 157 -22.10 23.22 27.76
CA ARG A 157 -20.71 23.59 27.38
C ARG A 157 -20.33 23.13 25.98
N ALA A 158 -20.86 22.00 25.52
CA ALA A 158 -20.56 21.43 24.20
C ALA A 158 -21.70 21.75 23.21
N THR A 159 -21.37 22.23 22.00
CA THR A 159 -22.40 22.46 20.99
C THR A 159 -22.85 21.14 20.35
N THR A 160 -24.14 21.01 20.05
CA THR A 160 -24.68 19.83 19.34
C THR A 160 -23.98 19.61 18.00
N GLY A 161 -23.60 20.70 17.30
CA GLY A 161 -22.85 20.64 16.04
C GLY A 161 -21.44 20.04 16.19
N ASP A 162 -20.72 20.38 17.26
CA ASP A 162 -19.39 19.80 17.54
C ASP A 162 -19.48 18.29 17.82
N LEU A 163 -20.50 17.86 18.55
CA LEU A 163 -20.73 16.45 18.86
C LEU A 163 -21.02 15.63 17.59
N ILE A 164 -21.89 16.13 16.72
CA ILE A 164 -22.22 15.48 15.44
C ILE A 164 -20.98 15.41 14.52
N THR A 165 -20.20 16.49 14.47
CA THR A 165 -18.97 16.54 13.66
C THR A 165 -17.95 15.51 14.14
N ARG A 166 -17.78 15.33 15.46
CA ARG A 166 -16.87 14.31 16.01
C ARG A 166 -17.38 12.89 15.77
N ILE A 167 -18.67 12.63 15.98
CA ILE A 167 -19.26 11.29 15.81
C ILE A 167 -19.21 10.83 14.35
N ASN A 168 -19.31 11.75 13.39
CA ASN A 168 -19.29 11.40 11.97
C ASN A 168 -17.89 11.56 11.36
N GLY A 169 -17.28 12.74 11.53
CA GLY A 169 -15.99 13.09 10.93
C GLY A 169 -14.82 12.29 11.51
N ASP A 170 -14.60 12.37 12.82
CA ASP A 170 -13.48 11.65 13.46
C ASP A 170 -13.67 10.12 13.31
N ALA A 171 -14.91 9.65 13.36
CA ALA A 171 -15.23 8.25 13.12
C ALA A 171 -14.91 7.80 11.68
N LEU A 172 -15.24 8.61 10.68
CA LEU A 172 -14.93 8.30 9.28
C LEU A 172 -13.41 8.28 9.02
N LEU A 173 -12.66 9.17 9.67
CA LEU A 173 -11.19 9.17 9.60
C LEU A 173 -10.63 7.87 10.19
N LEU A 174 -11.12 7.44 11.35
CA LEU A 174 -10.73 6.16 11.95
C LEU A 174 -11.08 4.99 11.05
N GLN A 175 -12.30 4.97 10.49
CA GLN A 175 -12.75 3.94 9.57
C GLN A 175 -11.81 3.82 8.36
N THR A 176 -11.47 4.94 7.73
CA THR A 176 -10.58 4.97 6.55
C THR A 176 -9.17 4.47 6.92
N CYS A 177 -8.66 4.85 8.10
CA CYS A 177 -7.37 4.37 8.60
C CYS A 177 -7.38 2.85 8.81
N LEU A 178 -8.47 2.27 9.33
CA LEU A 178 -8.60 0.83 9.53
C LEU A 178 -8.81 0.08 8.21
N ALA A 179 -9.66 0.60 7.32
CA ALA A 179 -10.04 -0.05 6.07
C ALA A 179 -8.87 -0.14 5.08
N SER A 180 -8.16 0.98 4.88
CA SER A 180 -7.11 1.09 3.86
C SER A 180 -5.73 1.25 4.48
N GLY A 181 -5.61 2.02 5.56
CA GLY A 181 -4.32 2.32 6.18
C GLY A 181 -3.59 1.06 6.67
N VAL A 182 -4.29 0.14 7.34
CA VAL A 182 -3.72 -1.13 7.82
C VAL A 182 -3.23 -1.99 6.66
N GLY A 183 -4.04 -2.11 5.61
CA GLY A 183 -3.70 -2.92 4.43
C GLY A 183 -2.43 -2.40 3.76
N ILE A 184 -2.40 -1.10 3.45
CA ILE A 184 -1.24 -0.42 2.82
C ILE A 184 0.00 -0.55 3.69
N LEU A 185 -0.12 -0.33 5.01
CA LEU A 185 1.01 -0.36 5.93
C LEU A 185 1.69 -1.72 5.99
N VAL A 186 0.97 -2.81 5.71
CA VAL A 186 1.54 -4.17 5.65
C VAL A 186 1.92 -4.57 4.22
N SER A 187 1.07 -4.32 3.23
CA SER A 187 1.28 -4.82 1.87
C SER A 187 2.39 -4.08 1.12
N GLU A 188 2.53 -2.77 1.29
CA GLU A 188 3.53 -1.97 0.56
C GLU A 188 4.96 -2.31 0.96
N PRO A 189 5.32 -2.43 2.26
CA PRO A 189 6.67 -2.87 2.63
C PRO A 189 7.00 -4.27 2.12
N VAL A 190 6.03 -5.20 2.19
CA VAL A 190 6.23 -6.57 1.66
C VAL A 190 6.41 -6.54 0.14
N ALA A 191 5.67 -5.69 -0.58
CA ALA A 191 5.83 -5.49 -2.02
C ALA A 191 7.22 -4.93 -2.35
N ILE A 192 7.69 -3.94 -1.61
CA ILE A 192 9.03 -3.36 -1.79
C ILE A 192 10.10 -4.43 -1.57
N ILE A 193 10.00 -5.21 -0.48
CA ILE A 193 10.96 -6.29 -0.17
C ILE A 193 10.91 -7.37 -1.25
N SER A 194 9.73 -7.77 -1.73
CA SER A 194 9.60 -8.83 -2.74
C SER A 194 10.18 -8.39 -4.09
N ILE A 195 9.92 -7.15 -4.52
CA ILE A 195 10.49 -6.58 -5.75
C ILE A 195 12.00 -6.43 -5.62
N PHE A 196 12.49 -5.87 -4.52
CA PHE A 196 13.92 -5.65 -4.30
C PHE A 196 14.70 -6.98 -4.27
N THR A 197 14.18 -7.98 -3.56
CA THR A 197 14.77 -9.33 -3.56
C THR A 197 14.77 -9.93 -4.96
N GLY A 198 13.67 -9.78 -5.72
CA GLY A 198 13.59 -10.24 -7.11
C GLY A 198 14.61 -9.58 -8.03
N LEU A 199 14.85 -8.27 -7.89
CA LEU A 199 15.86 -7.54 -8.66
C LEU A 199 17.29 -8.02 -8.32
N CYS A 200 17.61 -8.16 -7.03
CA CYS A 200 18.91 -8.66 -6.60
C CYS A 200 19.19 -10.10 -7.07
N LEU A 201 18.16 -10.94 -7.19
CA LEU A 201 18.29 -12.31 -7.71
C LEU A 201 18.52 -12.35 -9.23
N ILE A 202 18.03 -11.36 -9.98
CA ILE A 202 18.22 -11.30 -11.43
C ILE A 202 19.61 -10.78 -11.77
N ASP A 203 19.97 -9.61 -11.24
CA ASP A 203 21.28 -9.01 -11.43
C ASP A 203 21.55 -8.04 -10.28
N TRP A 204 22.41 -8.45 -9.35
CA TRP A 204 22.71 -7.65 -8.17
C TRP A 204 23.58 -6.43 -8.49
N GLU A 205 24.43 -6.49 -9.54
CA GLU A 205 25.36 -5.41 -9.90
C GLU A 205 24.62 -4.25 -10.54
N LEU A 206 23.73 -4.56 -11.50
CA LEU A 206 22.83 -3.56 -12.10
C LEU A 206 21.90 -2.95 -11.03
N THR A 207 21.39 -3.78 -10.12
CA THR A 207 20.53 -3.31 -9.02
C THR A 207 21.29 -2.35 -8.10
N LEU A 208 22.54 -2.64 -7.76
CA LEU A 208 23.37 -1.78 -6.93
C LEU A 208 23.70 -0.46 -7.63
N GLY A 209 23.99 -0.50 -8.93
CA GLY A 209 24.17 0.70 -9.76
C GLY A 209 22.94 1.61 -9.74
N MET A 210 21.74 1.03 -9.88
CA MET A 210 20.47 1.78 -9.81
C MET A 210 20.18 2.32 -8.41
N LEU A 211 20.65 1.64 -7.36
CA LEU A 211 20.49 2.10 -5.97
C LEU A 211 21.23 3.43 -5.71
N VAL A 212 22.28 3.73 -6.48
CA VAL A 212 22.98 5.04 -6.44
C VAL A 212 22.12 6.16 -7.04
N LEU A 213 21.30 5.86 -8.05
CA LEU A 213 20.38 6.82 -8.65
C LEU A 213 19.13 7.05 -7.78
N PHE A 214 18.73 6.05 -6.98
CA PHE A 214 17.59 6.12 -6.07
C PHE A 214 17.57 7.37 -5.16
N PRO A 215 18.64 7.75 -4.42
CA PRO A 215 18.63 8.95 -3.58
C PRO A 215 18.47 10.25 -4.40
N ILE A 216 19.00 10.31 -5.62
CA ILE A 216 18.86 11.48 -6.51
C ILE A 216 17.38 11.73 -6.83
N CYS A 217 16.58 10.66 -6.96
CA CYS A 217 15.14 10.75 -7.16
C CYS A 217 14.38 11.03 -5.84
N VAL A 218 14.78 10.39 -4.73
CA VAL A 218 14.05 10.49 -3.45
C VAL A 218 14.25 11.84 -2.76
N ILE A 219 15.45 12.44 -2.84
CA ILE A 219 15.76 13.71 -2.15
C ILE A 219 14.81 14.84 -2.57
N PRO A 220 14.58 15.13 -3.88
CA PRO A 220 13.61 16.12 -4.30
C PRO A 220 12.21 15.81 -3.79
N ILE A 221 11.77 14.55 -3.87
CA ILE A 221 10.43 14.14 -3.41
C ILE A 221 10.25 14.43 -1.93
N VAL A 222 11.24 14.11 -1.09
CA VAL A 222 11.19 14.38 0.35
C VAL A 222 11.23 15.88 0.63
N TYR A 223 12.05 16.63 -0.09
CA TYR A 223 12.15 18.08 0.05
C TYR A 223 10.84 18.79 -0.31
N PHE A 224 10.28 18.50 -1.48
CA PHE A 224 9.00 19.04 -1.93
C PHE A 224 7.85 18.55 -1.05
N GLY A 225 7.87 17.31 -0.58
CA GLY A 225 6.88 16.77 0.35
C GLY A 225 6.86 17.52 1.69
N LYS A 226 8.03 17.82 2.26
CA LYS A 226 8.13 18.64 3.48
C LYS A 226 7.61 20.07 3.25
N LYS A 227 7.97 20.68 2.12
CA LYS A 227 7.50 22.02 1.75
C LYS A 227 5.99 22.05 1.54
N ALA A 228 5.43 21.04 0.87
CA ALA A 228 4.00 20.87 0.66
C ALA A 228 3.25 20.73 1.98
N ARG A 229 3.71 19.89 2.91
CA ARG A 229 3.10 19.77 4.26
C ARG A 229 3.09 21.10 5.01
N LYS A 230 4.20 21.86 4.96
CA LYS A 230 4.26 23.19 5.60
C LYS A 230 3.29 24.18 4.94
N ALA A 231 3.19 24.16 3.62
CA ALA A 231 2.25 24.99 2.87
C ALA A 231 0.79 24.64 3.18
N THR A 232 0.45 23.35 3.27
CA THR A 232 -0.88 22.88 3.67
C THR A 232 -1.22 23.34 5.09
N GLY A 233 -0.28 23.27 6.03
CA GLY A 233 -0.49 23.80 7.39
C GLY A 233 -0.84 25.29 7.39
N LYS A 234 -0.12 26.10 6.61
CA LYS A 234 -0.42 27.54 6.44
C LYS A 234 -1.79 27.77 5.78
N ARG A 235 -2.15 26.96 4.78
CA ARG A 235 -3.46 27.03 4.12
C ARG A 235 -4.61 26.71 5.07
N VAL A 236 -4.45 25.70 5.93
CA VAL A 236 -5.47 25.34 6.93
C VAL A 236 -5.65 26.49 7.93
N ALA A 237 -4.57 27.07 8.45
CA ALA A 237 -4.64 28.22 9.34
C ALA A 237 -5.36 29.42 8.69
N ALA A 238 -4.98 29.77 7.46
CA ALA A 238 -5.63 30.87 6.72
C ALA A 238 -7.13 30.62 6.45
N ASN A 239 -7.54 29.37 6.19
CA ASN A 239 -8.97 29.03 6.03
C ASN A 239 -9.75 29.20 7.34
N ILE A 240 -9.13 28.89 8.49
CA ILE A 240 -9.76 29.09 9.81
C ILE A 240 -9.98 30.59 10.05
N ASP A 241 -8.97 31.42 9.79
CA ASP A 241 -9.05 32.87 9.96
C ASP A 241 -10.14 33.48 9.06
N GLN A 242 -10.19 33.09 7.79
CA GLN A 242 -11.23 33.52 6.85
C GLN A 242 -12.63 33.09 7.28
N SER A 243 -12.77 31.85 7.75
CA SER A 243 -14.06 31.33 8.23
C SER A 243 -14.51 32.08 9.48
N SER A 244 -13.59 32.41 10.39
CA SER A 244 -13.89 33.21 11.59
C SER A 244 -14.37 34.61 11.22
N LEU A 245 -13.69 35.28 10.29
CA LEU A 245 -14.10 36.60 9.81
C LEU A 245 -15.48 36.56 9.15
N ALA A 246 -15.75 35.53 8.34
CA ALA A 246 -17.07 35.35 7.73
C ALA A 246 -18.16 35.19 8.80
N VAL A 247 -17.92 34.40 9.85
CA VAL A 247 -18.84 34.25 10.99
C VAL A 247 -19.09 35.59 11.68
N GLU A 248 -18.05 36.39 11.91
CA GLU A 248 -18.17 37.72 12.52
C GLU A 248 -18.98 38.67 11.63
N MET A 249 -18.71 38.72 10.33
CA MET A 249 -19.47 39.52 9.37
C MET A 249 -20.94 39.09 9.30
N PHE A 250 -21.22 37.79 9.27
CA PHE A 250 -22.59 37.27 9.25
C PHE A 250 -23.34 37.59 10.54
N SER A 251 -22.67 37.48 11.69
CA SER A 251 -23.24 37.84 13.00
C SER A 251 -23.51 39.35 13.10
N GLY A 252 -22.57 40.18 12.62
CA GLY A 252 -22.63 41.63 12.60
C GLY A 252 -23.41 42.24 11.44
N MET A 253 -24.07 41.44 10.59
CA MET A 253 -24.63 41.91 9.32
C MET A 253 -25.65 43.05 9.49
N ARG A 254 -26.41 43.06 10.59
CA ARG A 254 -27.35 44.14 10.90
C ARG A 254 -26.63 45.47 11.15
N VAL A 255 -25.50 45.44 11.86
CA VAL A 255 -24.68 46.63 12.12
C VAL A 255 -24.03 47.10 10.83
N ILE A 256 -23.50 46.18 10.03
CA ILE A 256 -22.91 46.49 8.72
C ILE A 256 -23.94 47.16 7.80
N LYS A 257 -25.19 46.66 7.76
CA LYS A 257 -26.27 47.28 6.96
C LYS A 257 -26.80 48.60 7.53
N ALA A 258 -26.60 48.87 8.82
CA ALA A 258 -27.09 50.09 9.46
C ALA A 258 -26.14 51.28 9.30
N PHE A 259 -24.84 51.03 9.15
CA PHE A 259 -23.79 52.06 9.03
C PHE A 259 -23.03 52.03 7.70
N GLY A 260 -23.31 51.05 6.84
CA GLY A 260 -22.69 50.85 5.53
C GLY A 260 -23.55 51.34 4.37
#